data_AF-A0A2P4YPB1-F1
#
_entry.id   AF-A0A2P4YPB1-F1
#
_cell.length_a   1.000
_cell.length_b   1.000
_cell.length_c   1.000
_cell.angle_alpha   90.00
_cell.angle_beta   90.00
_cell.angle_gamma   90.00
#
_symmetry.space_group_name_H-M   'P 1'
#
loop_
_entity.id
_entity.type
_entity.pdbx_description
1 polymer ?
#
loop_
_entity_poly.entity_id
_entity_poly.type
_entity_poly.pdbx_seq_one_letter_code
_entity_poly.pdbx_strand_id
1 'polypeptide(L)'
;MDSTSATSKANADQSTDASDREARVHVRRQRIDARTASKDDATRKKQLQEGEAQRMGRGQHQVTESLNQLDRRKLAGIRHVTSVRVEADDAENRRRVEEEERRHKRVEKLQLEAIESGAKNAAVEMRWADLFEFSMPQELHNELELQNRACAEILASKDAVIREFQNQLKAKDEEYVTALKVQAEEVEKLVDRMSQQYREMQDEYELELEQMEDAFLKERDELIANNKLEIDSLFERRREMEMVYMEAKQTRDEQYLQEIEDLRVRDAEDYNELKIKLETNIQTLEQQLEEMRATYQLNTEKLEYNYRVLTERDMENSATLSQQKRKLARLKDALATLIAKYNQTDARDRHQNDELTEEYRRLTKQYRDLQRKYAHFESSDSSKFYEVWQMHEEEAIRKIEKLLDADRIIHEQQLGLTWRPPTQSIRNWSHSAKTGDAAALQKQLENGGDMPADSTEGDREDCKRNDNDGVNADQDDFDDESVEAYTSPVKKISGAKLKYMLKMLAS
;
A
#
# COMPACT_ATOMS: atom_id res chain seq x y z
N MET A 1 68.05 -75.78 -22.23
CA MET A 1 67.21 -75.74 -23.45
C MET A 1 66.55 -74.38 -23.47
N ASP A 2 67.04 -73.46 -24.30
CA ASP A 2 66.27 -72.31 -24.75
C ASP A 2 66.88 -71.82 -26.07
N SER A 3 66.02 -71.44 -27.00
CA SER A 3 66.37 -71.41 -28.42
C SER A 3 67.07 -70.11 -28.81
N THR A 4 68.35 -70.21 -29.15
CA THR A 4 69.11 -69.12 -29.79
C THR A 4 68.55 -68.81 -31.18
N SER A 5 67.62 -67.86 -31.27
CA SER A 5 67.17 -67.31 -32.55
C SER A 5 68.26 -66.41 -33.14
N ALA A 6 69.20 -67.04 -33.85
CA ALA A 6 70.20 -66.33 -34.64
C ALA A 6 69.47 -65.54 -35.74
N THR A 7 69.24 -64.24 -35.48
CA THR A 7 68.72 -63.31 -36.48
C THR A 7 69.78 -63.12 -37.55
N SER A 8 69.64 -63.87 -38.63
CA SER A 8 70.39 -63.68 -39.86
C SER A 8 70.11 -62.27 -40.40
N LYS A 9 70.98 -61.32 -40.06
CA LYS A 9 71.13 -60.08 -40.82
C LYS A 9 71.63 -60.46 -42.21
N ALA A 10 70.67 -60.79 -43.09
CA ALA A 10 70.91 -60.98 -44.49
C ALA A 10 71.65 -59.75 -45.01
N ASN A 11 72.83 -59.98 -45.57
CA ASN A 11 73.70 -58.93 -46.05
C ASN A 11 73.05 -58.31 -47.29
N ALA A 12 72.28 -57.24 -47.09
CA ALA A 12 71.53 -56.55 -48.14
C ALA A 12 72.46 -55.64 -48.97
N ASP A 13 73.52 -56.24 -49.50
CA ASP A 13 74.42 -55.62 -50.47
C ASP A 13 73.72 -55.64 -51.84
N GLN A 14 72.71 -54.77 -51.98
CA GLN A 14 71.93 -54.65 -53.21
C GLN A 14 72.81 -54.02 -54.29
N SER A 15 73.35 -54.91 -55.14
CA SER A 15 74.03 -54.66 -56.41
C SER A 15 73.78 -53.27 -56.99
N THR A 16 74.85 -52.47 -57.10
CA THR A 16 74.81 -51.14 -57.71
C THR A 16 74.88 -51.19 -59.24
N ASP A 17 74.28 -52.20 -59.88
CA ASP A 17 74.26 -52.33 -61.34
C ASP A 17 72.85 -52.64 -61.88
N ALA A 18 71.94 -51.69 -61.65
CA ALA A 18 70.69 -51.59 -62.40
C ALA A 18 70.93 -50.65 -63.59
N SER A 19 70.81 -51.16 -64.82
CA SER A 19 71.06 -50.41 -66.07
C SER A 19 70.17 -49.16 -66.21
N ASP A 20 68.95 -49.21 -65.69
CA ASP A 20 67.96 -48.13 -65.81
C ASP A 20 68.15 -46.95 -64.86
N ARG A 21 68.07 -45.75 -65.43
CA ARG A 21 68.17 -44.46 -64.71
C ARG A 21 67.07 -44.32 -63.67
N GLU A 22 65.86 -44.79 -63.94
CA GLU A 22 64.71 -44.68 -63.04
C GLU A 22 64.83 -45.60 -61.83
N ALA A 23 65.30 -46.83 -62.02
CA ALA A 23 65.59 -47.75 -60.92
C ALA A 23 66.62 -47.16 -59.93
N ARG A 24 67.69 -46.54 -60.45
CA ARG A 24 68.67 -45.83 -59.61
C ARG A 24 68.09 -44.63 -58.86
N VAL A 25 67.16 -43.87 -59.47
CA VAL A 25 66.44 -42.78 -58.79
C VAL A 25 65.49 -43.33 -57.71
N HIS A 26 64.80 -44.43 -57.98
CA HIS A 26 63.85 -45.05 -57.05
C HIS A 26 64.56 -45.62 -55.81
N VAL A 27 65.66 -46.35 -56.00
CA VAL A 27 66.51 -46.85 -54.91
C VAL A 27 67.14 -45.70 -54.12
N ARG A 28 67.50 -44.59 -54.77
CA ARG A 28 68.01 -43.39 -54.08
C ARG A 28 66.92 -42.66 -53.27
N ARG A 29 65.68 -42.57 -53.79
CA ARG A 29 64.52 -42.06 -53.05
C ARG A 29 64.24 -42.92 -51.83
N GLN A 30 64.07 -44.23 -52.00
CA GLN A 30 63.90 -45.16 -50.86
C GLN A 30 65.00 -45.04 -49.81
N ARG A 31 66.27 -44.84 -50.20
CA ARG A 31 67.37 -44.59 -49.26
C ARG A 31 67.30 -43.24 -48.55
N ILE A 32 66.76 -42.20 -49.20
CA ILE A 32 66.52 -40.89 -48.58
C ILE A 32 65.32 -40.97 -47.66
N ASP A 33 64.20 -41.55 -48.11
CA ASP A 33 62.95 -41.70 -47.37
C ASP A 33 63.14 -42.58 -46.12
N ALA A 34 63.93 -43.66 -46.20
CA ALA A 34 64.33 -44.44 -45.03
C ALA A 34 65.21 -43.65 -44.04
N ARG A 35 66.02 -42.71 -44.54
CA ARG A 35 66.94 -41.89 -43.74
C ARG A 35 66.25 -40.66 -43.13
N THR A 36 65.22 -40.11 -43.77
CA THR A 36 64.32 -39.12 -43.17
C THR A 36 63.40 -39.81 -42.16
N ALA A 37 62.73 -40.91 -42.50
CA ALA A 37 61.91 -41.68 -41.56
C ALA A 37 62.69 -42.10 -40.31
N SER A 38 63.94 -42.57 -40.44
CA SER A 38 64.80 -42.88 -39.28
C SER A 38 65.20 -41.65 -38.46
N LYS A 39 65.24 -40.47 -39.06
CA LYS A 39 65.57 -39.21 -38.37
C LYS A 39 64.33 -38.61 -37.68
N ASP A 40 63.16 -38.74 -38.32
CA ASP A 40 61.87 -38.30 -37.81
C ASP A 40 61.35 -39.23 -36.69
N ASP A 41 61.61 -40.54 -36.75
CA ASP A 41 61.34 -41.47 -35.64
C ASP A 41 62.27 -41.19 -34.44
N ALA A 42 63.53 -40.81 -34.70
CA ALA A 42 64.47 -40.42 -33.65
C ALA A 42 64.09 -39.09 -32.97
N THR A 43 63.67 -38.07 -33.72
CA THR A 43 63.18 -36.80 -33.13
C THR A 43 61.86 -37.01 -32.40
N ARG A 44 60.94 -37.84 -32.93
CA ARG A 44 59.66 -38.16 -32.28
C ARG A 44 59.85 -38.93 -30.98
N LYS A 45 60.76 -39.92 -30.93
CA LYS A 45 61.16 -40.59 -29.67
C LYS A 45 61.74 -39.61 -28.66
N LYS A 46 62.57 -38.66 -29.11
CA LYS A 46 63.17 -37.66 -28.23
C LYS A 46 62.12 -36.71 -27.64
N GLN A 47 61.17 -36.25 -28.44
CA GLN A 47 60.04 -35.43 -27.98
C GLN A 47 59.11 -36.19 -27.02
N LEU A 48 58.90 -37.49 -27.24
CA LEU A 48 58.15 -38.34 -26.31
C LEU A 48 58.87 -38.49 -24.97
N GLN A 49 60.19 -38.73 -24.97
CA GLN A 49 61.00 -38.80 -23.74
C GLN A 49 61.07 -37.45 -23.01
N GLU A 50 61.18 -36.33 -23.73
CA GLU A 50 61.16 -34.98 -23.15
C GLU A 50 59.78 -34.65 -22.53
N GLY A 51 58.68 -35.09 -23.15
CA GLY A 51 57.31 -34.94 -22.61
C GLY A 51 56.97 -35.90 -21.47
N GLU A 52 57.56 -37.09 -21.43
CA GLU A 52 57.47 -38.01 -20.30
C GLU A 52 58.28 -37.49 -19.11
N ALA A 53 59.52 -37.00 -19.31
CA ALA A 53 60.33 -36.37 -18.28
C ALA A 53 59.62 -35.18 -17.62
N GLN A 54 58.97 -34.31 -18.40
CA GLN A 54 58.17 -33.19 -17.88
C GLN A 54 56.92 -33.60 -17.07
N ARG A 55 56.52 -34.89 -17.13
CA ARG A 55 55.43 -35.45 -16.34
C ARG A 55 55.91 -36.25 -15.12
N MET A 56 57.21 -36.52 -15.00
CA MET A 56 57.77 -37.24 -13.86
C MET A 56 57.75 -36.34 -12.62
N GLY A 57 57.23 -36.88 -11.51
CA GLY A 57 57.40 -36.26 -10.20
C GLY A 57 58.87 -36.13 -9.82
N ARG A 58 59.17 -35.24 -8.86
CA ARG A 58 60.56 -34.96 -8.43
C ARG A 58 61.27 -36.23 -7.94
N GLY A 59 60.61 -37.05 -7.13
CA GLY A 59 61.14 -38.35 -6.68
C GLY A 59 61.24 -39.37 -7.83
N GLN A 60 60.31 -39.35 -8.77
CA GLN A 60 60.35 -40.18 -9.98
C GLN A 60 61.56 -39.86 -10.88
N HIS A 61 61.92 -38.59 -11.01
CA HIS A 61 63.15 -38.19 -11.70
C HIS A 61 64.40 -38.67 -10.95
N GLN A 62 64.45 -38.48 -9.62
CA GLN A 62 65.55 -38.98 -8.79
C GLN A 62 65.75 -40.50 -8.93
N VAL A 63 64.67 -41.30 -8.93
CA VAL A 63 64.74 -42.76 -9.16
C VAL A 63 65.44 -43.08 -10.48
N THR A 64 65.12 -42.37 -11.57
CA THR A 64 65.77 -42.60 -12.88
C THR A 64 67.25 -42.20 -12.89
N GLU A 65 67.62 -41.12 -12.20
CA GLU A 65 69.02 -40.68 -12.10
C GLU A 65 69.85 -41.68 -11.27
N SER A 66 69.32 -42.06 -10.12
CA SER A 66 69.94 -43.01 -9.17
C SER A 66 70.16 -44.39 -9.80
N LEU A 67 69.20 -44.91 -10.56
CA LEU A 67 69.37 -46.17 -11.32
C LEU A 67 70.52 -46.07 -12.34
N ASN A 68 70.63 -44.95 -13.06
CA ASN A 68 71.73 -44.71 -13.98
C ASN A 68 73.10 -44.58 -13.26
N GLN A 69 73.12 -44.03 -12.06
CA GLN A 69 74.31 -43.94 -11.21
C GLN A 69 74.77 -45.32 -10.76
N LEU A 70 73.85 -46.14 -10.25
CA LEU A 70 74.10 -47.52 -9.82
C LEU A 70 74.61 -48.40 -10.97
N ASP A 71 74.03 -48.30 -12.18
CA ASP A 71 74.52 -49.05 -13.34
C ASP A 71 75.94 -48.60 -13.77
N ARG A 72 76.26 -47.30 -13.70
CA ARG A 72 77.63 -46.81 -13.96
C ARG A 72 78.62 -47.35 -12.93
N ARG A 73 78.27 -47.33 -11.65
CA ARG A 73 79.08 -47.89 -10.54
C ARG A 73 79.30 -49.39 -10.72
N LYS A 74 78.23 -50.15 -11.00
CA LYS A 74 78.28 -51.59 -11.26
C LYS A 74 79.19 -51.93 -12.44
N LEU A 75 79.08 -51.20 -13.56
CA LEU A 75 79.98 -51.37 -14.71
C LEU A 75 81.43 -50.98 -14.41
N ALA A 76 81.70 -50.04 -13.50
CA ALA A 76 83.05 -49.75 -13.02
C ALA A 76 83.58 -50.89 -12.13
N GLY A 77 82.81 -51.32 -11.13
CA GLY A 77 83.17 -52.44 -10.24
C GLY A 77 83.50 -53.73 -11.00
N ILE A 78 82.65 -54.11 -11.95
CA ILE A 78 82.90 -55.28 -12.83
C ILE A 78 84.22 -55.11 -13.59
N ARG A 79 84.49 -53.96 -14.20
CA ARG A 79 85.75 -53.72 -14.91
C ARG A 79 86.98 -53.87 -14.01
N HIS A 80 86.92 -53.42 -12.76
CA HIS A 80 88.02 -53.59 -11.82
C HIS A 80 88.27 -55.06 -11.44
N VAL A 81 87.21 -55.84 -11.17
CA VAL A 81 87.33 -57.29 -10.91
C VAL A 81 87.83 -58.02 -12.16
N THR A 82 87.40 -57.60 -13.36
CA THR A 82 87.91 -58.15 -14.63
C THR A 82 89.39 -57.83 -14.85
N SER A 83 89.89 -56.64 -14.46
CA SER A 83 91.32 -56.28 -14.58
C SER A 83 92.20 -57.28 -13.82
N VAL A 84 91.90 -57.53 -12.54
CA VAL A 84 92.65 -58.48 -11.70
C VAL A 84 92.69 -59.88 -12.32
N ARG A 85 91.57 -60.33 -12.90
CA ARG A 85 91.51 -61.63 -13.59
C ARG A 85 92.36 -61.66 -14.85
N VAL A 86 92.29 -60.63 -15.69
CA VAL A 86 93.10 -60.53 -16.93
C VAL A 86 94.60 -60.45 -16.60
N GLU A 87 94.97 -59.70 -15.56
CA GLU A 87 96.37 -59.59 -15.11
C GLU A 87 96.94 -60.95 -14.64
N ALA A 88 96.13 -61.76 -13.93
CA ALA A 88 96.49 -63.13 -13.53
C ALA A 88 96.55 -64.09 -14.74
N ASP A 89 95.56 -64.04 -15.64
CA ASP A 89 95.55 -64.83 -16.88
C ASP A 89 96.79 -64.51 -17.75
N ASP A 90 97.18 -63.24 -17.86
CA ASP A 90 98.39 -62.79 -18.56
C ASP A 90 99.70 -63.24 -17.86
N ALA A 91 99.71 -63.30 -16.52
CA ALA A 91 100.86 -63.80 -15.75
C ALA A 91 101.07 -65.31 -15.96
N GLU A 92 100.02 -66.10 -15.84
CA GLU A 92 100.04 -67.55 -16.09
C GLU A 92 100.33 -67.86 -17.58
N ASN A 93 99.83 -67.06 -18.53
CA ASN A 93 100.17 -67.22 -19.94
C ASN A 93 101.68 -67.00 -20.21
N ARG A 94 102.29 -65.97 -19.60
CA ARG A 94 103.74 -65.74 -19.67
C ARG A 94 104.53 -66.93 -19.09
N ARG A 95 104.11 -67.44 -17.92
CA ARG A 95 104.72 -68.61 -17.28
C ARG A 95 104.69 -69.85 -18.19
N ARG A 96 103.58 -70.10 -18.89
CA ARG A 96 103.45 -71.22 -19.84
C ARG A 96 104.43 -71.13 -21.00
N VAL A 97 104.56 -69.95 -21.63
CA VAL A 97 105.52 -69.72 -22.72
C VAL A 97 106.95 -70.01 -22.27
N GLU A 98 107.35 -69.49 -21.11
CA GLU A 98 108.68 -69.79 -20.56
C GLU A 98 108.87 -71.28 -20.21
N GLU A 99 107.82 -71.98 -19.78
CA GLU A 99 107.89 -73.43 -19.48
C GLU A 99 108.05 -74.27 -20.75
N GLU A 100 107.36 -73.91 -21.83
CA GLU A 100 107.54 -74.51 -23.15
C GLU A 100 108.97 -74.28 -23.66
N GLU A 101 109.52 -73.07 -23.55
CA GLU A 101 110.92 -72.81 -23.87
C GLU A 101 111.90 -73.67 -23.06
N ARG A 102 111.73 -73.74 -21.73
CA ARG A 102 112.56 -74.59 -20.86
C ARG A 102 112.43 -76.07 -21.28
N ARG A 103 111.24 -76.52 -21.69
CA ARG A 103 110.99 -77.88 -22.18
C ARG A 103 111.71 -78.15 -23.50
N HIS A 104 111.66 -77.22 -24.46
CA HIS A 104 112.40 -77.32 -25.73
C HIS A 104 113.91 -77.44 -25.49
N LYS A 105 114.48 -76.58 -24.63
CA LYS A 105 115.91 -76.60 -24.26
C LYS A 105 116.33 -77.94 -23.62
N ARG A 106 115.48 -78.59 -22.82
CA ARG A 106 115.74 -79.94 -22.28
C ARG A 106 115.77 -81.02 -23.37
N VAL A 107 114.84 -80.97 -24.32
CA VAL A 107 114.78 -81.94 -25.43
C VAL A 107 115.98 -81.79 -26.36
N GLU A 108 116.37 -80.57 -26.68
CA GLU A 108 117.56 -80.27 -27.48
C GLU A 108 118.84 -80.80 -26.81
N LYS A 109 119.04 -80.53 -25.51
CA LYS A 109 120.17 -81.09 -24.75
C LYS A 109 120.20 -82.62 -24.76
N LEU A 110 119.04 -83.28 -24.60
CA LEU A 110 118.94 -84.74 -24.68
C LEU A 110 119.31 -85.28 -26.06
N GLN A 111 118.93 -84.59 -27.13
CA GLN A 111 119.29 -84.96 -28.51
C GLN A 111 120.79 -84.79 -28.76
N LEU A 112 121.39 -83.70 -28.29
CA LEU A 112 122.85 -83.47 -28.41
C LEU A 112 123.65 -84.51 -27.64
N GLU A 113 123.32 -84.79 -26.38
CA GLU A 113 124.00 -85.85 -25.60
C GLU A 113 123.79 -87.23 -26.23
N ALA A 114 122.62 -87.53 -26.80
CA ALA A 114 122.38 -88.79 -27.50
C ALA A 114 123.23 -88.93 -28.77
N ILE A 115 123.42 -87.86 -29.54
CA ILE A 115 124.29 -87.84 -30.73
C ILE A 115 125.76 -87.95 -30.32
N GLU A 116 126.22 -87.13 -29.37
CA GLU A 116 127.61 -87.14 -28.90
C GLU A 116 127.99 -88.45 -28.21
N SER A 117 127.16 -88.93 -27.27
CA SER A 117 127.38 -90.22 -26.64
C SER A 117 127.27 -91.35 -27.66
N GLY A 118 126.37 -91.27 -28.65
CA GLY A 118 126.25 -92.27 -29.70
C GLY A 118 127.54 -92.39 -30.52
N ALA A 119 128.10 -91.25 -30.95
CA ALA A 119 129.36 -91.20 -31.69
C ALA A 119 130.55 -91.70 -30.85
N LYS A 120 130.67 -91.26 -29.59
CA LYS A 120 131.74 -91.70 -28.66
C LYS A 120 131.62 -93.21 -28.37
N ASN A 121 130.40 -93.72 -28.18
CA ASN A 121 130.16 -95.14 -27.91
C ASN A 121 130.44 -96.02 -29.13
N ALA A 122 130.11 -95.58 -30.34
CA ALA A 122 130.46 -96.27 -31.58
C ALA A 122 131.99 -96.31 -31.82
N ALA A 123 132.72 -95.23 -31.47
CA ALA A 123 134.17 -95.21 -31.55
C ALA A 123 134.84 -96.17 -30.56
N VAL A 124 134.33 -96.25 -29.33
CA VAL A 124 134.69 -97.27 -28.33
C VAL A 124 134.40 -98.68 -28.87
N GLU A 125 133.23 -98.90 -29.46
CA GLU A 125 132.79 -100.19 -30.02
C GLU A 125 133.73 -100.69 -31.13
N MET A 126 134.09 -99.82 -32.08
CA MET A 126 135.03 -100.16 -33.17
C MET A 126 136.42 -100.58 -32.64
N ARG A 127 136.94 -99.84 -31.64
CA ARG A 127 138.25 -100.10 -31.02
C ARG A 127 138.35 -101.43 -30.27
N TRP A 128 137.25 -102.17 -30.05
CA TRP A 128 137.33 -103.52 -29.47
C TRP A 128 137.83 -104.57 -30.46
N ALA A 129 137.72 -104.33 -31.78
CA ALA A 129 138.30 -105.22 -32.78
C ALA A 129 139.84 -105.15 -32.75
N ASP A 130 140.38 -103.92 -32.74
CA ASP A 130 141.82 -103.63 -32.74
C ASP A 130 142.55 -104.26 -31.53
N LEU A 131 141.88 -104.35 -30.36
CA LEU A 131 142.44 -104.94 -29.14
C LEU A 131 142.89 -106.40 -29.31
N PHE A 132 142.32 -107.16 -30.24
CA PHE A 132 142.71 -108.56 -30.47
C PHE A 132 144.03 -108.71 -31.25
N GLU A 133 144.58 -107.64 -31.82
CA GLU A 133 145.83 -107.68 -32.58
C GLU A 133 147.08 -107.52 -31.70
N PHE A 134 146.94 -107.06 -30.46
CA PHE A 134 148.06 -106.84 -29.53
C PHE A 134 148.51 -108.15 -28.86
N SER A 135 149.73 -108.59 -29.20
CA SER A 135 150.33 -109.81 -28.63
C SER A 135 151.09 -109.58 -27.32
N MET A 136 151.44 -108.33 -26.98
CA MET A 136 152.19 -107.99 -25.77
C MET A 136 151.22 -107.58 -24.63
N PRO A 137 151.18 -108.29 -23.48
CA PRO A 137 150.21 -108.01 -22.42
C PRO A 137 150.28 -106.60 -21.82
N GLN A 138 151.45 -105.96 -21.87
CA GLN A 138 151.66 -104.58 -21.38
C GLN A 138 151.02 -103.54 -22.31
N GLU A 139 151.09 -103.76 -23.63
CA GLU A 139 150.49 -102.87 -24.64
C GLU A 139 148.96 -103.02 -24.62
N LEU A 140 148.48 -104.27 -24.56
CA LEU A 140 147.06 -104.59 -24.40
C LEU A 140 146.47 -103.95 -23.13
N HIS A 141 147.19 -103.97 -22.01
CA HIS A 141 146.75 -103.33 -20.77
C HIS A 141 146.62 -101.81 -20.91
N ASN A 142 147.55 -101.15 -21.61
CA ASN A 142 147.50 -99.71 -21.85
C ASN A 142 146.30 -99.29 -22.73
N GLU A 143 146.02 -100.02 -23.82
CA GLU A 143 144.84 -99.76 -24.66
C GLU A 143 143.52 -100.12 -23.95
N LEU A 144 143.50 -101.15 -23.10
CA LEU A 144 142.35 -101.44 -22.22
C LEU A 144 142.12 -100.33 -21.19
N GLU A 145 143.18 -99.73 -20.62
CA GLU A 145 143.02 -98.54 -19.79
C GLU A 145 142.51 -97.33 -20.59
N LEU A 146 142.97 -97.15 -21.84
CA LEU A 146 142.49 -96.07 -22.71
C LEU A 146 140.99 -96.21 -23.03
N GLN A 147 140.56 -97.42 -23.40
CA GLN A 147 139.15 -97.79 -23.60
C GLN A 147 138.31 -97.60 -22.32
N ASN A 148 138.83 -98.03 -21.16
CA ASN A 148 138.15 -97.85 -19.88
C ASN A 148 137.99 -96.36 -19.52
N ARG A 149 139.00 -95.52 -19.81
CA ARG A 149 138.90 -94.06 -19.64
C ARG A 149 137.86 -93.45 -20.59
N ALA A 150 137.80 -93.86 -21.86
CA ALA A 150 136.78 -93.41 -22.81
C ALA A 150 135.36 -93.80 -22.37
N CYS A 151 135.16 -95.03 -21.88
CA CYS A 151 133.90 -95.46 -21.26
C CYS A 151 133.55 -94.63 -20.01
N ALA A 152 134.53 -94.35 -19.15
CA ALA A 152 134.33 -93.52 -17.96
C ALA A 152 133.98 -92.06 -18.32
N GLU A 153 134.54 -91.50 -19.39
CA GLU A 153 134.18 -90.18 -19.91
C GLU A 153 132.72 -90.13 -20.43
N ILE A 154 132.26 -91.17 -21.13
CA ILE A 154 130.86 -91.30 -21.58
C ILE A 154 129.90 -91.45 -20.39
N LEU A 155 130.28 -92.20 -19.35
CA LEU A 155 129.50 -92.29 -18.12
C LEU A 155 129.48 -90.94 -17.39
N ALA A 156 130.62 -90.24 -17.32
CA ALA A 156 130.71 -88.94 -16.68
C ALA A 156 129.89 -87.84 -17.40
N SER A 157 129.76 -87.87 -18.74
CA SER A 157 128.87 -86.94 -19.47
C SER A 157 127.40 -87.23 -19.16
N LYS A 158 126.99 -88.51 -19.21
CA LYS A 158 125.64 -88.94 -18.81
C LYS A 158 125.31 -88.59 -17.37
N ASP A 159 126.22 -88.84 -16.44
CA ASP A 159 126.06 -88.50 -15.01
C ASP A 159 126.06 -86.99 -14.77
N ALA A 160 126.72 -86.19 -15.62
CA ALA A 160 126.59 -84.73 -15.59
C ALA A 160 125.19 -84.28 -16.04
N VAL A 161 124.67 -84.82 -17.14
CA VAL A 161 123.31 -84.53 -17.64
C VAL A 161 122.23 -85.01 -16.66
N ILE A 162 122.39 -86.20 -16.05
CA ILE A 162 121.50 -86.72 -15.01
C ILE A 162 121.50 -85.79 -13.80
N ARG A 163 122.66 -85.33 -13.31
CA ARG A 163 122.74 -84.35 -12.22
C ARG A 163 122.12 -83.01 -12.60
N GLU A 164 122.29 -82.55 -13.83
CA GLU A 164 121.62 -81.33 -14.30
C GLU A 164 120.10 -81.48 -14.23
N PHE A 165 119.53 -82.58 -14.73
CA PHE A 165 118.08 -82.80 -14.67
C PHE A 165 117.55 -83.07 -13.26
N GLN A 166 118.33 -83.70 -12.38
CA GLN A 166 117.99 -83.79 -10.95
C GLN A 166 117.93 -82.42 -10.28
N ASN A 167 118.84 -81.51 -10.63
CA ASN A 167 118.83 -80.14 -10.13
C ASN A 167 117.66 -79.32 -10.74
N GLN A 168 117.38 -79.49 -12.03
CA GLN A 168 116.21 -78.88 -12.67
C GLN A 168 114.88 -79.40 -12.09
N LEU A 169 114.82 -80.67 -11.66
CA LEU A 169 113.64 -81.25 -11.01
C LEU A 169 113.41 -80.61 -9.63
N LYS A 170 114.47 -80.48 -8.80
CA LYS A 170 114.38 -79.76 -7.52
C LYS A 170 113.97 -78.30 -7.70
N ALA A 171 114.57 -77.61 -8.68
CA ALA A 171 114.17 -76.24 -9.03
C ALA A 171 112.71 -76.17 -9.48
N LYS A 172 112.19 -77.21 -10.16
CA LYS A 172 110.76 -77.31 -10.53
C LYS A 172 109.85 -77.55 -9.33
N ASP A 173 110.27 -78.33 -8.34
CA ASP A 173 109.53 -78.48 -7.09
C ASP A 173 109.48 -77.15 -6.30
N GLU A 174 110.59 -76.40 -6.28
CA GLU A 174 110.66 -75.06 -5.70
C GLU A 174 109.78 -74.04 -6.47
N GLU A 175 109.85 -74.02 -7.81
CA GLU A 175 108.96 -73.24 -8.68
C GLU A 175 107.47 -73.60 -8.48
N TYR A 176 107.14 -74.85 -8.20
CA TYR A 176 105.77 -75.27 -7.94
C TYR A 176 105.26 -74.75 -6.59
N VAL A 177 106.09 -74.81 -5.54
CA VAL A 177 105.76 -74.25 -4.21
C VAL A 177 105.62 -72.73 -4.26
N THR A 178 106.43 -72.02 -5.04
CA THR A 178 106.26 -70.56 -5.22
C THR A 178 105.04 -70.24 -6.07
N ALA A 179 104.76 -70.98 -7.15
CA ALA A 179 103.55 -70.82 -7.95
C ALA A 179 102.26 -71.03 -7.14
N LEU A 180 102.21 -72.03 -6.24
CA LEU A 180 101.07 -72.22 -5.33
C LEU A 180 100.85 -71.04 -4.39
N LYS A 181 101.93 -70.40 -3.89
CA LYS A 181 101.82 -69.19 -3.05
C LYS A 181 101.30 -68.01 -3.85
N VAL A 182 101.85 -67.77 -5.04
CA VAL A 182 101.40 -66.68 -5.94
C VAL A 182 99.93 -66.89 -6.31
N GLN A 183 99.52 -68.11 -6.65
CA GLN A 183 98.13 -68.43 -6.96
C GLN A 183 97.19 -68.20 -5.75
N ALA A 184 97.63 -68.54 -4.53
CA ALA A 184 96.88 -68.25 -3.32
C ALA A 184 96.71 -66.74 -3.11
N GLU A 185 97.77 -65.96 -3.26
CA GLU A 185 97.72 -64.50 -3.18
C GLU A 185 96.86 -63.86 -4.30
N GLU A 186 96.86 -64.41 -5.52
CA GLU A 186 96.02 -63.96 -6.64
C GLU A 186 94.54 -64.22 -6.36
N VAL A 187 94.20 -65.39 -5.81
CA VAL A 187 92.83 -65.71 -5.37
C VAL A 187 92.41 -64.81 -4.21
N GLU A 188 93.29 -64.55 -3.24
CA GLU A 188 93.03 -63.63 -2.13
C GLU A 188 92.78 -62.20 -2.64
N LYS A 189 93.64 -61.67 -3.50
CA LYS A 189 93.46 -60.36 -4.17
C LYS A 189 92.14 -60.27 -4.94
N LEU A 190 91.72 -61.34 -5.63
CA LEU A 190 90.45 -61.40 -6.34
C LEU A 190 89.25 -61.38 -5.37
N VAL A 191 89.30 -62.18 -4.30
CA VAL A 191 88.26 -62.24 -3.26
C VAL A 191 88.14 -60.90 -2.54
N ASP A 192 89.27 -60.27 -2.16
CA ASP A 192 89.30 -58.95 -1.56
C ASP A 192 88.68 -57.90 -2.47
N ARG A 193 89.05 -57.88 -3.76
CA ARG A 193 88.50 -56.90 -4.70
C ARG A 193 87.00 -57.12 -4.97
N MET A 194 86.54 -58.37 -5.01
CA MET A 194 85.10 -58.68 -5.10
C MET A 194 84.35 -58.28 -3.81
N SER A 195 84.93 -58.53 -2.63
CA SER A 195 84.33 -58.17 -1.34
C SER A 195 84.35 -56.66 -1.08
N GLN A 196 85.33 -55.94 -1.64
CA GLN A 196 85.34 -54.49 -1.69
C GLN A 196 84.26 -53.97 -2.65
N GLN A 197 84.18 -54.51 -3.87
CA GLN A 197 83.14 -54.14 -4.85
C GLN A 197 81.73 -54.36 -4.29
N TYR A 198 81.50 -55.43 -3.52
CA TYR A 198 80.22 -55.68 -2.86
C TYR A 198 79.87 -54.60 -1.84
N ARG A 199 80.83 -54.24 -0.95
CA ARG A 199 80.65 -53.16 0.04
C ARG A 199 80.44 -51.80 -0.63
N GLU A 200 81.30 -51.41 -1.58
CA GLU A 200 81.15 -50.19 -2.38
C GLU A 200 79.78 -50.12 -3.07
N MET A 201 79.22 -51.26 -3.53
CA MET A 201 77.89 -51.30 -4.13
C MET A 201 76.77 -51.19 -3.10
N GLN A 202 76.93 -51.78 -1.91
CA GLN A 202 75.97 -51.67 -0.82
C GLN A 202 75.89 -50.23 -0.31
N ASP A 203 77.04 -49.60 -0.04
CA ASP A 203 77.12 -48.21 0.40
C ASP A 203 76.45 -47.25 -0.61
N GLU A 204 76.65 -47.48 -1.91
CA GLU A 204 75.97 -46.71 -2.96
C GLU A 204 74.47 -47.04 -3.05
N TYR A 205 74.03 -48.30 -2.86
CA TYR A 205 72.59 -48.60 -2.80
C TYR A 205 71.89 -47.89 -1.62
N GLU A 206 72.54 -47.84 -0.45
CA GLU A 206 72.02 -47.15 0.74
C GLU A 206 71.96 -45.63 0.50
N LEU A 207 73.02 -45.03 -0.05
CA LEU A 207 73.09 -43.61 -0.39
C LEU A 207 72.05 -43.17 -1.45
N GLU A 208 71.89 -43.97 -2.51
CA GLU A 208 70.93 -43.68 -3.59
C GLU A 208 69.48 -43.86 -3.10
N LEU A 209 69.23 -44.80 -2.19
CA LEU A 209 67.92 -44.97 -1.56
C LEU A 209 67.58 -43.79 -0.63
N GLU A 210 68.54 -43.33 0.19
CA GLU A 210 68.38 -42.12 1.00
C GLU A 210 68.05 -40.90 0.11
N GLN A 211 68.77 -40.70 -1.00
CA GLN A 211 68.49 -39.62 -1.95
C GLN A 211 67.09 -39.72 -2.59
N MET A 212 66.62 -40.93 -2.95
CA MET A 212 65.25 -41.14 -3.45
C MET A 212 64.21 -40.78 -2.39
N GLU A 213 64.38 -41.25 -1.15
CA GLU A 213 63.47 -40.92 -0.03
C GLU A 213 63.42 -39.41 0.22
N ASP A 214 64.58 -38.76 0.26
CA ASP A 214 64.72 -37.31 0.46
C ASP A 214 64.04 -36.50 -0.66
N ALA A 215 64.08 -36.99 -1.90
CA ALA A 215 63.39 -36.38 -3.04
C ALA A 215 61.87 -36.54 -2.95
N PHE A 216 61.37 -37.72 -2.56
CA PHE A 216 59.93 -37.96 -2.34
C PHE A 216 59.38 -37.20 -1.12
N LEU A 217 60.17 -37.06 -0.04
CA LEU A 217 59.79 -36.26 1.13
C LEU A 217 59.66 -34.78 0.76
N LYS A 218 60.61 -34.22 0.00
CA LYS A 218 60.54 -32.84 -0.51
C LYS A 218 59.33 -32.64 -1.43
N GLU A 219 59.07 -33.57 -2.35
CA GLU A 219 57.88 -33.53 -3.21
C GLU A 219 56.57 -33.57 -2.42
N ARG A 220 56.48 -34.44 -1.42
CA ARG A 220 55.31 -34.51 -0.52
C ARG A 220 55.12 -33.22 0.27
N ASP A 221 56.19 -32.63 0.78
CA ASP A 221 56.13 -31.43 1.60
C ASP A 221 55.80 -30.18 0.75
N GLU A 222 56.32 -30.11 -0.49
CA GLU A 222 55.91 -29.14 -1.52
C GLU A 222 54.41 -29.27 -1.85
N LEU A 223 53.90 -30.49 -2.08
CA LEU A 223 52.47 -30.75 -2.31
C LEU A 223 51.59 -30.36 -1.11
N ILE A 224 52.01 -30.69 0.12
CA ILE A 224 51.29 -30.31 1.35
C ILE A 224 51.29 -28.79 1.52
N ALA A 225 52.39 -28.10 1.22
CA ALA A 225 52.47 -26.64 1.29
C ALA A 225 51.52 -25.98 0.27
N ASN A 226 51.48 -26.46 -0.97
CA ASN A 226 50.56 -25.96 -2.00
C ASN A 226 49.10 -26.16 -1.61
N ASN A 227 48.73 -27.35 -1.11
CA ASN A 227 47.37 -27.63 -0.65
C ASN A 227 46.97 -26.76 0.55
N LYS A 228 47.89 -26.49 1.48
CA LYS A 228 47.65 -25.56 2.60
C LYS A 228 47.40 -24.14 2.10
N LEU A 229 48.25 -23.64 1.20
CA LEU A 229 48.08 -22.30 0.60
C LEU A 229 46.74 -22.19 -0.15
N GLU A 230 46.31 -23.23 -0.86
CA GLU A 230 44.98 -23.26 -1.50
C GLU A 230 43.86 -23.18 -0.46
N ILE A 231 43.90 -24.01 0.59
CA ILE A 231 42.94 -24.00 1.70
C ILE A 231 42.89 -22.63 2.39
N ASP A 232 44.04 -22.05 2.72
CA ASP A 232 44.14 -20.73 3.34
C ASP A 232 43.56 -19.64 2.42
N SER A 233 43.79 -19.72 1.10
CA SER A 233 43.19 -18.80 0.12
C SER A 233 41.67 -18.93 0.02
N LEU A 234 41.12 -20.13 0.23
CA LEU A 234 39.68 -20.36 0.28
C LEU A 234 39.06 -19.84 1.58
N PHE A 235 39.77 -19.97 2.71
CA PHE A 235 39.35 -19.37 3.97
C PHE A 235 39.36 -17.84 3.92
N GLU A 236 40.38 -17.21 3.34
CA GLU A 236 40.43 -15.75 3.25
C GLU A 236 39.34 -15.22 2.28
N ARG A 237 39.13 -15.85 1.11
CA ARG A 237 37.96 -15.54 0.25
C ARG A 237 36.62 -15.69 0.97
N ARG A 238 36.46 -16.75 1.78
CA ARG A 238 35.25 -16.93 2.59
C ARG A 238 35.10 -15.80 3.60
N ARG A 239 36.17 -15.40 4.26
CA ARG A 239 36.20 -14.30 5.23
C ARG A 239 35.87 -12.96 4.59
N GLU A 240 36.43 -12.66 3.42
CA GLU A 240 36.07 -11.49 2.60
C GLU A 240 34.57 -11.47 2.30
N MET A 241 34.02 -12.59 1.81
CA MET A 241 32.58 -12.72 1.53
C MET A 241 31.71 -12.58 2.79
N GLU A 242 32.14 -13.10 3.94
CA GLU A 242 31.45 -12.92 5.23
C GLU A 242 31.49 -11.48 5.72
N MET A 243 32.63 -10.76 5.55
CA MET A 243 32.72 -9.32 5.86
C MET A 243 31.79 -8.50 4.96
N VAL A 244 31.83 -8.71 3.64
CA VAL A 244 30.95 -8.02 2.69
C VAL A 244 29.47 -8.31 3.00
N TYR A 245 29.11 -9.54 3.39
CA TYR A 245 27.75 -9.85 3.82
C TYR A 245 27.35 -9.10 5.10
N MET A 246 28.25 -8.99 6.08
CA MET A 246 28.01 -8.28 7.34
C MET A 246 27.89 -6.77 7.12
N GLU A 247 28.72 -6.16 6.28
CA GLU A 247 28.61 -4.75 5.87
C GLU A 247 27.32 -4.50 5.08
N ALA A 248 26.98 -5.37 4.13
CA ALA A 248 25.72 -5.32 3.38
C ALA A 248 24.48 -5.60 4.24
N LYS A 249 24.64 -6.19 5.42
CA LYS A 249 23.58 -6.32 6.43
C LYS A 249 23.50 -5.06 7.28
N GLN A 250 24.62 -4.60 7.84
CA GLN A 250 24.67 -3.40 8.66
C GLN A 250 24.12 -2.18 7.92
N THR A 251 24.48 -1.98 6.65
CA THR A 251 23.96 -0.88 5.82
C THR A 251 22.45 -0.96 5.59
N ARG A 252 21.86 -2.17 5.50
CA ARG A 252 20.39 -2.36 5.46
C ARG A 252 19.74 -2.10 6.81
N ASP A 253 20.35 -2.57 7.90
CA ASP A 253 19.86 -2.30 9.26
C ASP A 253 19.91 -0.78 9.56
N GLU A 254 20.94 -0.07 9.10
CA GLU A 254 21.06 1.40 9.14
C GLU A 254 20.01 2.11 8.28
N GLN A 255 19.72 1.61 7.06
CA GLN A 255 18.64 2.12 6.21
C GLN A 255 17.28 1.98 6.90
N TYR A 256 16.97 0.82 7.49
CA TYR A 256 15.71 0.65 8.22
C TYR A 256 15.61 1.55 9.46
N LEU A 257 16.72 1.82 10.15
CA LEU A 257 16.74 2.80 11.25
C LEU A 257 16.47 4.23 10.75
N GLN A 258 17.02 4.61 9.60
CA GLN A 258 16.72 5.90 8.95
C GLN A 258 15.25 5.99 8.53
N GLU A 259 14.70 4.95 7.88
CA GLU A 259 13.28 4.90 7.49
C GLU A 259 12.33 5.01 8.70
N ILE A 260 12.66 4.38 9.83
CA ILE A 260 11.89 4.49 11.08
C ILE A 260 11.96 5.92 11.65
N GLU A 261 13.13 6.56 11.62
CA GLU A 261 13.26 7.94 12.12
C GLU A 261 12.55 8.95 11.19
N ASP A 262 12.66 8.79 9.87
CA ASP A 262 11.92 9.57 8.89
C ASP A 262 10.39 9.39 9.03
N LEU A 263 9.93 8.18 9.41
CA LEU A 263 8.52 7.94 9.74
C LEU A 263 8.11 8.67 11.02
N ARG A 264 8.93 8.63 12.08
CA ARG A 264 8.65 9.38 13.33
C ARG A 264 8.60 10.89 13.11
N VAL A 265 9.49 11.42 12.27
CA VAL A 265 9.48 12.85 11.89
C VAL A 265 8.18 13.18 11.15
N ARG A 266 7.79 12.38 10.15
CA ARG A 266 6.52 12.55 9.42
C ARG A 266 5.30 12.44 10.33
N ASP A 267 5.22 11.44 11.19
CA ASP A 267 4.12 11.29 12.16
C ASP A 267 4.03 12.50 13.11
N ALA A 268 5.18 13.07 13.51
CA ALA A 268 5.24 14.28 14.33
C ALA A 268 4.85 15.54 13.55
N GLU A 269 5.22 15.65 12.27
CA GLU A 269 4.80 16.72 11.37
C GLU A 269 3.28 16.67 11.11
N ASP A 270 2.73 15.50 10.78
CA ASP A 270 1.29 15.26 10.58
C ASP A 270 0.50 15.54 11.87
N TYR A 271 1.01 15.13 13.04
CA TYR A 271 0.41 15.46 14.34
C TYR A 271 0.40 16.97 14.59
N ASN A 272 1.52 17.66 14.31
CA ASN A 272 1.60 19.12 14.45
C ASN A 272 0.67 19.85 13.47
N GLU A 273 0.57 19.38 12.22
CA GLU A 273 -0.31 19.95 11.21
C GLU A 273 -1.80 19.77 11.60
N LEU A 274 -2.17 18.56 12.05
CA LEU A 274 -3.50 18.28 12.59
C LEU A 274 -3.81 19.12 13.83
N LYS A 275 -2.84 19.26 14.74
CA LYS A 275 -2.97 20.12 15.94
C LYS A 275 -3.23 21.57 15.54
N ILE A 276 -2.45 22.13 14.62
CA ILE A 276 -2.67 23.50 14.10
C ILE A 276 -4.06 23.62 13.47
N LYS A 277 -4.47 22.66 12.63
CA LYS A 277 -5.82 22.64 12.03
C LYS A 277 -6.91 22.66 13.12
N LEU A 278 -6.80 21.83 14.14
CA LEU A 278 -7.77 21.80 15.25
C LEU A 278 -7.75 23.08 16.10
N GLU A 279 -6.58 23.63 16.41
CA GLU A 279 -6.45 24.90 17.15
C GLU A 279 -7.06 26.07 16.35
N THR A 280 -6.85 26.14 15.03
CA THR A 280 -7.51 27.16 14.18
C THR A 280 -9.02 26.96 14.05
N ASN A 281 -9.51 25.71 14.03
CA ASN A 281 -10.94 25.42 14.06
C ASN A 281 -11.56 25.82 15.40
N ILE A 282 -10.86 25.63 16.52
CA ILE A 282 -11.30 26.10 17.84
C ILE A 282 -11.37 27.63 17.84
N GLN A 283 -10.31 28.33 17.42
CA GLN A 283 -10.29 29.80 17.36
C GLN A 283 -11.40 30.39 16.48
N THR A 284 -11.70 29.77 15.34
CA THR A 284 -12.79 30.24 14.46
C THR A 284 -14.18 29.95 15.04
N LEU A 285 -14.38 28.84 15.75
CA LEU A 285 -15.62 28.57 16.50
C LEU A 285 -15.79 29.50 17.71
N GLU A 286 -14.72 29.81 18.43
CA GLU A 286 -14.71 30.81 19.52
C GLU A 286 -15.07 32.19 18.99
N GLN A 287 -14.48 32.61 17.86
CA GLN A 287 -14.85 33.87 17.19
C GLN A 287 -16.34 33.87 16.78
N GLN A 288 -16.84 32.80 16.16
CA GLN A 288 -18.25 32.69 15.78
C GLN A 288 -19.19 32.72 17.01
N LEU A 289 -18.80 32.11 18.12
CA LEU A 289 -19.56 32.17 19.37
C LEU A 289 -19.60 33.58 19.96
N GLU A 290 -18.49 34.31 19.97
CA GLU A 290 -18.47 35.68 20.49
C GLU A 290 -19.18 36.67 19.53
N GLU A 291 -19.11 36.46 18.21
CA GLU A 291 -19.95 37.17 17.22
C GLU A 291 -21.45 36.89 17.43
N MET A 292 -21.83 35.63 17.61
CA MET A 292 -23.22 35.25 17.93
C MET A 292 -23.66 35.86 19.27
N ARG A 293 -22.80 35.85 20.30
CA ARG A 293 -23.08 36.48 21.59
C ARG A 293 -23.29 37.99 21.47
N ALA A 294 -22.45 38.68 20.70
CA ALA A 294 -22.58 40.10 20.44
C ALA A 294 -23.87 40.43 19.65
N THR A 295 -24.23 39.62 18.65
CA THR A 295 -25.50 39.81 17.92
C THR A 295 -26.72 39.52 18.79
N TYR A 296 -26.67 38.51 19.67
CA TYR A 296 -27.72 38.28 20.67
C TYR A 296 -27.84 39.44 21.64
N GLN A 297 -26.74 39.92 22.23
CA GLN A 297 -26.76 41.08 23.13
C GLN A 297 -27.38 42.32 22.44
N LEU A 298 -26.95 42.64 21.22
CA LEU A 298 -27.52 43.73 20.43
C LEU A 298 -29.02 43.54 20.15
N ASN A 299 -29.47 42.31 19.91
CA ASN A 299 -30.89 42.01 19.72
C ASN A 299 -31.68 42.09 21.03
N THR A 300 -31.09 41.74 22.18
CA THR A 300 -31.69 41.95 23.51
C THR A 300 -31.85 43.44 23.79
N GLU A 301 -30.81 44.26 23.56
CA GLU A 301 -30.87 45.72 23.71
C GLU A 301 -31.93 46.36 22.77
N LYS A 302 -32.03 45.90 21.51
CA LYS A 302 -33.10 46.30 20.59
C LYS A 302 -34.49 45.89 21.09
N LEU A 303 -34.64 44.69 21.66
CA LEU A 303 -35.92 44.21 22.17
C LEU A 303 -36.33 44.99 23.41
N GLU A 304 -35.41 45.27 24.33
CA GLU A 304 -35.64 46.17 25.47
C GLU A 304 -36.02 47.58 25.04
N TYR A 305 -35.36 48.14 24.02
CA TYR A 305 -35.71 49.44 23.47
C TYR A 305 -37.14 49.44 22.90
N ASN A 306 -37.48 48.44 22.08
CA ASN A 306 -38.83 48.28 21.54
C ASN A 306 -39.87 48.12 22.66
N TYR A 307 -39.56 47.32 23.69
CA TYR A 307 -40.42 47.14 24.86
C TYR A 307 -40.64 48.45 25.62
N ARG A 308 -39.59 49.24 25.85
CA ARG A 308 -39.70 50.58 26.48
C ARG A 308 -40.58 51.52 25.64
N VAL A 309 -40.37 51.60 24.32
CA VAL A 309 -41.18 52.43 23.41
C VAL A 309 -42.65 51.99 23.36
N LEU A 310 -42.92 50.69 23.38
CA LEU A 310 -44.30 50.17 23.47
C LEU A 310 -44.93 50.50 24.82
N THR A 311 -44.17 50.36 25.91
CA THR A 311 -44.63 50.68 27.27
C THR A 311 -44.97 52.17 27.42
N GLU A 312 -44.12 53.08 26.89
CA GLU A 312 -44.42 54.52 26.86
C GLU A 312 -45.67 54.82 26.01
N ARG A 313 -45.81 54.19 24.84
CA ARG A 313 -47.01 54.32 24.00
C ARG A 313 -48.28 53.81 24.68
N ASP A 314 -48.21 52.72 25.44
CA ASP A 314 -49.34 52.21 26.20
C ASP A 314 -49.68 53.12 27.40
N MET A 315 -48.69 53.77 28.01
CA MET A 315 -48.93 54.84 29.00
C MET A 315 -49.61 56.06 28.37
N GLU A 316 -49.17 56.52 27.20
CA GLU A 316 -49.80 57.62 26.44
C GLU A 316 -51.23 57.27 25.98
N ASN A 317 -51.43 56.07 25.44
CA ASN A 317 -52.75 55.55 25.03
C ASN A 317 -53.68 55.40 26.24
N SER A 318 -53.19 54.92 27.38
CA SER A 318 -53.96 54.83 28.63
C SER A 318 -54.33 56.22 29.16
N ALA A 319 -53.41 57.19 29.09
CA ALA A 319 -53.66 58.57 29.49
C ALA A 319 -54.72 59.25 28.60
N THR A 320 -54.62 59.10 27.27
CA THR A 320 -55.61 59.63 26.32
C THR A 320 -56.97 58.93 26.45
N LEU A 321 -57.01 57.61 26.65
CA LEU A 321 -58.24 56.86 26.95
C LEU A 321 -58.90 57.35 28.25
N SER A 322 -58.11 57.61 29.29
CA SER A 322 -58.57 58.19 30.56
C SER A 322 -59.12 59.61 30.39
N GLN A 323 -58.53 60.42 29.51
CA GLN A 323 -59.03 61.75 29.16
C GLN A 323 -60.35 61.67 28.38
N GLN A 324 -60.47 60.75 27.41
CA GLN A 324 -61.70 60.53 26.66
C GLN A 324 -62.83 59.97 27.53
N LYS A 325 -62.55 59.00 28.43
CA LYS A 325 -63.53 58.50 29.41
C LYS A 325 -64.06 59.62 30.31
N ARG A 326 -63.20 60.52 30.79
CA ARG A 326 -63.62 61.71 31.57
C ARG A 326 -64.46 62.69 30.75
N LYS A 327 -64.18 62.87 29.45
CA LYS A 327 -64.99 63.70 28.54
C LYS A 327 -66.37 63.07 28.29
N LEU A 328 -66.44 61.75 28.11
CA LEU A 328 -67.68 60.99 27.93
C LEU A 328 -68.59 61.09 29.17
N ALA A 329 -68.03 60.98 30.38
CA ALA A 329 -68.80 61.12 31.63
C ALA A 329 -69.49 62.49 31.71
N ARG A 330 -68.76 63.60 31.50
CA ARG A 330 -69.33 64.96 31.50
C ARG A 330 -70.45 65.15 30.47
N LEU A 331 -70.33 64.53 29.29
CA LEU A 331 -71.37 64.59 28.27
C LEU A 331 -72.62 63.79 28.66
N LYS A 332 -72.47 62.64 29.32
CA LYS A 332 -73.59 61.88 29.88
C LYS A 332 -74.32 62.65 30.98
N ASP A 333 -73.60 63.29 31.90
CA ASP A 333 -74.19 64.09 32.98
C ASP A 333 -74.95 65.31 32.43
N ALA A 334 -74.39 65.99 31.42
CA ALA A 334 -75.04 67.11 30.73
C ALA A 334 -76.34 66.68 30.01
N LEU A 335 -76.34 65.51 29.37
CA LEU A 335 -77.52 64.95 28.72
C LEU A 335 -78.60 64.56 29.75
N ALA A 336 -78.21 63.96 30.87
CA ALA A 336 -79.14 63.66 31.97
C ALA A 336 -79.78 64.93 32.57
N THR A 337 -79.02 66.02 32.72
CA THR A 337 -79.58 67.31 33.19
C THR A 337 -80.53 67.94 32.18
N LEU A 338 -80.29 67.75 30.86
CA LEU A 338 -81.18 68.28 29.83
C LEU A 338 -82.52 67.50 29.78
N ILE A 339 -82.48 66.17 29.91
CA ILE A 339 -83.68 65.32 30.02
C ILE A 339 -84.52 65.71 31.25
N ALA A 340 -83.87 65.92 32.41
CA ALA A 340 -84.58 66.34 33.62
C ALA A 340 -85.30 67.69 33.46
N LYS A 341 -84.66 68.67 32.79
CA LYS A 341 -85.29 69.96 32.48
C LYS A 341 -86.47 69.82 31.50
N TYR A 342 -86.33 69.01 30.46
CA TYR A 342 -87.39 68.77 29.48
C TYR A 342 -88.64 68.16 30.14
N ASN A 343 -88.47 67.13 30.97
CA ASN A 343 -89.58 66.50 31.70
C ASN A 343 -90.25 67.49 32.68
N GLN A 344 -89.49 68.41 33.28
CA GLN A 344 -90.04 69.45 34.16
C GLN A 344 -90.89 70.47 33.39
N THR A 345 -90.51 70.85 32.16
CA THR A 345 -91.31 71.75 31.31
C THR A 345 -92.57 71.05 30.79
N ASP A 346 -92.46 69.83 30.28
CA ASP A 346 -93.61 69.05 29.76
C ASP A 346 -94.67 68.79 30.85
N ALA A 347 -94.26 68.49 32.09
CA ALA A 347 -95.18 68.35 33.22
C ALA A 347 -95.91 69.66 33.58
N ARG A 348 -95.21 70.81 33.51
CA ARG A 348 -95.80 72.13 33.74
C ARG A 348 -96.84 72.49 32.68
N ASP A 349 -96.49 72.30 31.41
CA ASP A 349 -97.33 72.74 30.29
C ASP A 349 -98.59 71.87 30.15
N ARG A 350 -98.55 70.60 30.59
CA ARG A 350 -99.74 69.75 30.73
C ARG A 350 -100.68 70.24 31.83
N HIS A 351 -100.16 70.54 33.02
CA HIS A 351 -100.98 71.07 34.13
C HIS A 351 -101.73 72.36 33.73
N GLN A 352 -101.05 73.27 33.02
CA GLN A 352 -101.66 74.51 32.54
C GLN A 352 -102.75 74.28 31.48
N ASN A 353 -102.62 73.24 30.64
CA ASN A 353 -103.68 72.87 29.68
C ASN A 353 -104.91 72.29 30.38
N ASP A 354 -104.73 71.44 31.40
CA ASP A 354 -105.84 70.85 32.14
C ASP A 354 -106.65 71.93 32.89
N GLU A 355 -105.98 72.86 33.59
CA GLU A 355 -106.62 74.01 34.26
C GLU A 355 -107.45 74.86 33.29
N LEU A 356 -106.88 75.26 32.15
CA LEU A 356 -107.58 76.05 31.13
C LEU A 356 -108.78 75.30 30.53
N THR A 357 -108.70 73.97 30.42
CA THR A 357 -109.78 73.12 29.87
C THR A 357 -110.96 73.02 30.86
N GLU A 358 -110.69 72.97 32.17
CA GLU A 358 -111.75 73.02 33.19
C GLU A 358 -112.43 74.39 33.25
N GLU A 359 -111.68 75.49 33.20
CA GLU A 359 -112.24 76.84 33.16
C GLU A 359 -113.15 77.05 31.93
N TYR A 360 -112.71 76.59 30.75
CA TYR A 360 -113.50 76.67 29.52
C TYR A 360 -114.82 75.88 29.61
N ARG A 361 -114.80 74.67 30.19
CA ARG A 361 -116.03 73.88 30.45
C ARG A 361 -116.97 74.61 31.41
N ARG A 362 -116.43 75.21 32.47
CA ARG A 362 -117.20 75.94 33.49
C ARG A 362 -117.90 77.17 32.92
N LEU A 363 -117.19 77.97 32.13
CA LEU A 363 -117.73 79.17 31.46
C LEU A 363 -118.82 78.79 30.44
N THR A 364 -118.58 77.75 29.63
CA THR A 364 -119.57 77.25 28.65
C THR A 364 -120.88 76.80 29.31
N LYS A 365 -120.82 76.19 30.50
CA LYS A 365 -122.00 75.80 31.27
C LYS A 365 -122.79 77.02 31.76
N GLN A 366 -122.11 78.03 32.31
CA GLN A 366 -122.74 79.29 32.76
C GLN A 366 -123.44 80.03 31.61
N TYR A 367 -122.84 80.06 30.41
CA TYR A 367 -123.45 80.69 29.22
C TYR A 367 -124.78 80.02 28.82
N ARG A 368 -124.83 78.68 28.80
CA ARG A 368 -126.07 77.92 28.50
C ARG A 368 -127.16 78.12 29.54
N ASP A 369 -126.80 78.25 30.82
CA ASP A 369 -127.75 78.52 31.90
C ASP A 369 -128.28 79.97 31.83
N LEU A 370 -127.50 80.93 31.32
CA LEU A 370 -127.95 82.30 31.08
C LEU A 370 -128.95 82.39 29.93
N GLN A 371 -128.71 81.72 28.79
CA GLN A 371 -129.67 81.64 27.69
C GLN A 371 -131.02 81.06 28.12
N ARG A 372 -131.02 79.98 28.93
CA ARG A 372 -132.26 79.39 29.46
C ARG A 372 -133.03 80.35 30.38
N LYS A 373 -132.35 81.20 31.15
CA LYS A 373 -133.00 82.24 31.97
C LYS A 373 -133.61 83.35 31.10
N TYR A 374 -132.91 83.80 30.07
CA TYR A 374 -133.37 84.89 29.19
C TYR A 374 -134.71 84.52 28.50
N ALA A 375 -134.79 83.34 27.89
CA ALA A 375 -136.00 82.86 27.23
C ALA A 375 -137.20 82.69 28.21
N HIS A 376 -136.94 82.39 29.48
CA HIS A 376 -138.00 82.26 30.48
C HIS A 376 -138.58 83.62 30.91
N PHE A 377 -137.74 84.65 31.05
CA PHE A 377 -138.19 86.01 31.39
C PHE A 377 -139.03 86.64 30.28
N GLU A 378 -138.59 86.54 29.02
CA GLU A 378 -139.30 87.09 27.85
C GLU A 378 -140.73 86.54 27.72
N SER A 379 -140.91 85.23 27.98
CA SER A 379 -142.22 84.58 28.03
C SER A 379 -143.08 85.05 29.21
N SER A 380 -142.49 85.25 30.40
CA SER A 380 -143.22 85.69 31.59
C SER A 380 -143.70 87.15 31.50
N ASP A 381 -142.88 88.04 30.96
CA ASP A 381 -143.20 89.48 30.88
C ASP A 381 -144.30 89.74 29.85
N SER A 382 -144.26 89.05 28.71
CA SER A 382 -145.29 89.09 27.67
C SER A 382 -146.67 88.65 28.19
N SER A 383 -146.71 87.66 29.08
CA SER A 383 -147.95 87.15 29.68
C SER A 383 -148.55 88.15 30.67
N LYS A 384 -147.74 88.71 31.58
CA LYS A 384 -148.18 89.74 32.55
C LYS A 384 -148.75 90.99 31.89
N PHE A 385 -148.15 91.43 30.77
CA PHE A 385 -148.62 92.62 30.05
C PHE A 385 -150.07 92.45 29.55
N TYR A 386 -150.42 91.28 29.03
CA TYR A 386 -151.76 90.99 28.53
C TYR A 386 -152.83 90.91 29.64
N GLU A 387 -152.50 90.33 30.80
CA GLU A 387 -153.43 90.24 31.94
C GLU A 387 -153.78 91.63 32.50
N VAL A 388 -152.77 92.51 32.65
CA VAL A 388 -152.98 93.89 33.14
C VAL A 388 -153.83 94.71 32.16
N TRP A 389 -153.65 94.52 30.85
CA TRP A 389 -154.45 95.20 29.84
C TRP A 389 -155.94 94.84 29.93
N GLN A 390 -156.28 93.55 30.04
CA GLN A 390 -157.67 93.10 30.20
C GLN A 390 -158.32 93.66 31.46
N MET A 391 -157.62 93.64 32.60
CA MET A 391 -158.15 94.11 33.87
C MET A 391 -158.62 95.58 33.81
N HIS A 392 -157.85 96.45 33.13
CA HIS A 392 -158.19 97.86 32.99
C HIS A 392 -159.33 98.13 32.00
N GLU A 393 -159.46 97.32 30.93
CA GLU A 393 -160.59 97.40 29.99
C GLU A 393 -161.93 97.09 30.71
N GLU A 394 -161.94 96.07 31.58
CA GLU A 394 -163.12 95.70 32.38
C GLU A 394 -163.49 96.70 33.49
N GLU A 395 -162.52 97.43 34.06
CA GLU A 395 -162.81 98.50 35.03
C GLU A 395 -163.46 99.73 34.37
N ALA A 396 -163.04 100.07 33.16
CA ALA A 396 -163.56 101.23 32.43
C ALA A 396 -165.04 101.06 32.08
N ILE A 397 -165.41 99.90 31.55
CA ILE A 397 -166.80 99.57 31.18
C ILE A 397 -167.74 99.69 32.39
N ARG A 398 -167.37 99.10 33.53
CA ARG A 398 -168.16 99.16 34.78
C ARG A 398 -168.40 100.57 35.31
N LYS A 399 -167.49 101.51 35.06
CA LYS A 399 -167.67 102.92 35.48
C LYS A 399 -168.67 103.66 34.58
N ILE A 400 -168.73 103.32 33.30
CA ILE A 400 -169.66 103.95 32.35
C ILE A 400 -171.09 103.44 32.57
N GLU A 401 -171.28 102.16 32.89
CA GLU A 401 -172.59 101.60 33.27
C GLU A 401 -173.18 102.31 34.51
N LYS A 402 -172.36 102.55 35.55
CA LYS A 402 -172.78 103.31 36.74
C LYS A 402 -173.20 104.75 36.44
N LEU A 403 -172.59 105.40 35.45
CA LEU A 403 -172.97 106.75 35.02
C LEU A 403 -174.35 106.75 34.33
N LEU A 404 -174.63 105.73 33.52
CA LEU A 404 -175.93 105.57 32.86
C LEU A 404 -177.07 105.27 33.85
N ASP A 405 -176.83 104.45 34.88
CA ASP A 405 -177.82 104.21 35.94
C ASP A 405 -178.03 105.45 36.83
N ALA A 406 -176.98 106.25 37.10
CA ALA A 406 -177.12 107.51 37.83
C ALA A 406 -177.98 108.53 37.05
N ASP A 407 -177.76 108.63 35.74
CA ASP A 407 -178.55 109.48 34.84
C ASP A 407 -180.03 109.06 34.78
N ARG A 408 -180.30 107.76 34.76
CA ARG A 408 -181.66 107.19 34.82
C ARG A 408 -182.40 107.57 36.10
N ILE A 409 -181.79 107.34 37.27
CA ILE A 409 -182.44 107.59 38.57
C ILE A 409 -182.83 109.07 38.72
N ILE A 410 -181.97 109.99 38.25
CA ILE A 410 -182.24 111.44 38.32
C ILE A 410 -183.38 111.83 37.36
N HIS A 411 -183.36 111.34 36.12
CA HIS A 411 -184.44 111.62 35.16
C HIS A 411 -185.81 111.11 35.63
N GLU A 412 -185.87 109.90 36.22
CA GLU A 412 -187.13 109.30 36.69
C GLU A 412 -187.65 109.93 37.99
N GLN A 413 -186.78 110.15 39.00
CA GLN A 413 -187.24 110.53 40.35
C GLN A 413 -187.35 112.04 40.61
N GLN A 414 -186.57 112.89 39.95
CA GLN A 414 -186.57 114.34 40.19
C GLN A 414 -187.44 115.10 39.18
N LEU A 415 -187.61 114.60 37.96
CA LEU A 415 -188.09 115.37 36.81
C LEU A 415 -189.42 114.90 36.22
N GLY A 416 -189.95 113.74 36.63
CA GLY A 416 -191.24 113.23 36.15
C GLY A 416 -191.29 112.92 34.64
N LEU A 417 -190.12 112.73 34.01
CA LEU A 417 -189.96 112.52 32.57
C LEU A 417 -189.58 111.07 32.27
N THR A 418 -189.94 110.58 31.07
CA THR A 418 -189.55 109.25 30.61
C THR A 418 -188.12 109.25 30.08
N TRP A 419 -187.20 108.60 30.81
CA TRP A 419 -185.78 108.52 30.48
C TRP A 419 -185.49 107.72 29.19
N ARG A 420 -184.41 108.07 28.49
CA ARG A 420 -183.92 107.36 27.28
C ARG A 420 -182.38 107.31 27.22
N PRO A 421 -181.76 106.12 27.22
CA PRO A 421 -180.30 105.97 27.13
C PRO A 421 -179.71 106.14 25.71
N PRO A 422 -178.37 106.31 25.58
CA PRO A 422 -177.67 106.61 24.32
C PRO A 422 -177.61 105.45 23.31
N THR A 423 -177.43 105.80 22.04
CA THR A 423 -177.76 104.97 20.87
C THR A 423 -176.75 103.90 20.43
N GLN A 424 -175.59 103.75 21.08
CA GLN A 424 -174.62 102.67 20.76
C GLN A 424 -173.97 102.09 22.02
N SER A 425 -173.77 100.76 22.01
CA SER A 425 -173.22 100.00 23.14
C SER A 425 -171.72 99.73 22.97
N ILE A 426 -170.98 99.88 24.07
CA ILE A 426 -169.54 100.22 24.11
C ILE A 426 -168.59 99.03 23.82
N ARG A 427 -169.12 97.81 23.67
CA ARG A 427 -168.35 96.55 23.79
C ARG A 427 -167.42 96.20 22.63
N ASN A 428 -167.36 97.00 21.56
CA ASN A 428 -166.89 96.54 20.24
C ASN A 428 -165.58 97.19 19.73
N TRP A 429 -164.73 97.77 20.58
CA TRP A 429 -163.64 98.65 20.10
C TRP A 429 -162.36 97.91 19.62
N SER A 430 -161.83 96.91 20.33
CA SER A 430 -160.36 96.67 20.34
C SER A 430 -159.78 95.40 19.66
N HIS A 431 -160.57 94.51 19.04
CA HIS A 431 -160.06 93.24 18.45
C HIS A 431 -159.27 93.34 17.12
N SER A 432 -158.69 94.49 16.77
CA SER A 432 -158.17 94.77 15.40
C SER A 432 -156.65 94.54 15.19
N ALA A 433 -155.97 93.72 16.00
CA ALA A 433 -154.50 93.60 15.93
C ALA A 433 -153.93 92.20 16.28
N LYS A 434 -154.39 91.13 15.59
CA LYS A 434 -153.77 89.79 15.65
C LYS A 434 -153.89 89.03 14.30
N THR A 435 -152.88 89.09 13.44
CA THR A 435 -152.43 88.01 12.51
C THR A 435 -151.30 88.45 11.56
N GLY A 436 -150.32 87.56 11.37
CA GLY A 436 -149.27 87.61 10.34
C GLY A 436 -147.87 87.96 10.88
N ASP A 437 -146.77 87.24 10.60
CA ASP A 437 -146.62 85.86 10.09
C ASP A 437 -145.29 85.31 10.69
N ALA A 438 -145.09 84.04 11.09
CA ALA A 438 -145.74 82.74 10.82
C ALA A 438 -145.34 82.02 9.52
N ALA A 439 -144.61 82.65 8.59
CA ALA A 439 -144.25 82.06 7.30
C ALA A 439 -142.81 82.40 6.85
N ALA A 440 -141.81 81.97 7.63
CA ALA A 440 -140.39 82.01 7.25
C ALA A 440 -139.63 80.73 7.67
N LEU A 441 -140.27 79.58 7.48
CA LEU A 441 -139.59 78.28 7.47
C LEU A 441 -138.92 78.03 6.10
N GLN A 442 -137.91 77.16 6.10
CA GLN A 442 -137.56 76.29 4.96
C GLN A 442 -136.79 76.90 3.76
N LYS A 443 -135.58 77.46 4.01
CA LYS A 443 -134.47 77.38 3.03
C LYS A 443 -133.04 77.52 3.60
N GLN A 444 -132.63 76.65 4.54
CA GLN A 444 -131.20 76.33 4.76
C GLN A 444 -130.99 75.00 5.56
N LEU A 445 -131.69 73.97 5.12
CA LEU A 445 -131.34 72.56 5.31
C LEU A 445 -131.16 71.95 3.90
N GLU A 446 -130.36 70.89 3.79
CA GLU A 446 -129.98 70.16 2.55
C GLU A 446 -128.95 70.83 1.62
N ASN A 447 -127.67 70.70 2.02
CA ASN A 447 -126.44 70.52 1.23
C ASN A 447 -125.24 70.79 2.16
N GLY A 448 -124.36 69.87 2.56
CA GLY A 448 -124.17 68.42 2.41
C GLY A 448 -122.83 68.09 3.13
N GLY A 449 -122.46 66.87 3.54
CA GLY A 449 -123.11 65.56 3.48
C GLY A 449 -122.43 64.59 4.47
N ASP A 450 -122.75 63.30 4.36
CA ASP A 450 -122.55 62.28 5.40
C ASP A 450 -121.11 61.77 5.68
N MET A 451 -121.02 61.05 6.82
CA MET A 451 -120.36 59.75 7.11
C MET A 451 -119.59 59.05 5.96
N PRO A 452 -118.60 58.16 6.23
CA PRO A 452 -118.63 57.23 7.37
C PRO A 452 -117.29 56.86 8.06
N ALA A 453 -117.44 56.01 9.08
CA ALA A 453 -116.40 55.11 9.55
C ALA A 453 -116.07 54.03 8.50
N ASP A 454 -114.81 53.59 8.44
CA ASP A 454 -114.48 52.16 8.53
C ASP A 454 -113.04 51.94 9.03
N SER A 455 -112.80 50.70 9.43
CA SER A 455 -111.64 50.04 10.00
C SER A 455 -110.52 49.70 9.00
N THR A 456 -109.33 49.38 9.54
CA THR A 456 -108.34 48.33 9.18
C THR A 456 -107.01 48.73 9.84
N GLU A 457 -106.34 47.98 10.72
CA GLU A 457 -106.23 46.53 11.00
C GLU A 457 -105.36 45.74 10.00
N GLY A 458 -104.51 44.84 10.52
CA GLY A 458 -103.40 44.14 9.82
C GLY A 458 -102.03 44.60 10.33
N ASP A 459 -101.29 43.93 11.23
CA ASP A 459 -101.28 42.55 11.75
C ASP A 459 -100.51 41.50 10.88
N ARG A 460 -99.74 40.63 11.57
CA ARG A 460 -99.17 39.29 11.18
C ARG A 460 -97.79 39.18 10.50
N GLU A 461 -96.85 38.45 11.14
CA GLU A 461 -96.45 37.01 10.97
C GLU A 461 -95.43 36.83 9.81
N ASP A 462 -94.30 36.11 9.88
CA ASP A 462 -93.76 35.00 10.70
C ASP A 462 -94.46 33.64 10.57
N CYS A 463 -94.06 32.85 9.55
CA CYS A 463 -93.92 31.40 9.73
C CYS A 463 -93.08 30.66 8.65
N LYS A 464 -92.43 29.60 9.13
CA LYS A 464 -91.57 28.60 8.46
C LYS A 464 -92.25 27.80 7.34
N ARG A 465 -91.44 27.21 6.45
CA ARG A 465 -91.47 25.76 6.17
C ARG A 465 -90.21 25.24 5.46
N ASN A 466 -89.67 24.13 5.98
CA ASN A 466 -88.98 23.14 5.15
C ASN A 466 -90.06 22.23 4.52
N ASP A 467 -89.76 21.62 3.38
CA ASP A 467 -89.99 20.19 3.17
C ASP A 467 -89.06 19.65 2.07
N ASN A 468 -88.89 18.34 2.07
CA ASN A 468 -87.84 17.57 1.40
C ASN A 468 -88.35 16.93 0.08
N ASP A 469 -87.48 16.60 -0.88
CA ASP A 469 -87.56 15.32 -1.64
C ASP A 469 -86.43 15.13 -2.70
N GLY A 470 -85.94 13.88 -2.83
CA GLY A 470 -85.13 13.37 -3.96
C GLY A 470 -83.60 13.56 -3.85
N VAL A 471 -82.71 12.67 -3.36
CA VAL A 471 -82.49 11.19 -3.47
C VAL A 471 -81.38 10.81 -4.49
N ASN A 472 -80.39 10.02 -4.01
CA ASN A 472 -79.31 9.28 -4.70
C ASN A 472 -78.09 10.09 -5.24
N ALA A 473 -76.84 9.64 -5.14
CA ALA A 473 -76.27 8.45 -4.46
C ALA A 473 -74.77 8.66 -4.10
N ASP A 474 -74.21 7.72 -3.32
CA ASP A 474 -72.87 7.70 -2.74
C ASP A 474 -71.71 7.56 -3.76
N GLN A 475 -70.49 8.00 -3.40
CA GLN A 475 -69.30 7.13 -3.29
C GLN A 475 -68.08 7.88 -2.66
N ASP A 476 -67.75 7.47 -1.43
CA ASP A 476 -66.46 7.33 -0.74
C ASP A 476 -65.18 8.12 -1.12
N ASP A 477 -64.61 8.74 -0.08
CA ASP A 477 -63.22 8.72 0.41
C ASP A 477 -62.01 8.80 -0.55
N PHE A 478 -61.19 9.83 -0.33
CA PHE A 478 -59.82 9.62 0.17
C PHE A 478 -59.28 10.88 0.88
N ASP A 479 -58.69 10.70 2.07
CA ASP A 479 -57.95 11.75 2.79
C ASP A 479 -56.65 12.13 2.05
N ASP A 480 -56.18 13.39 2.15
CA ASP A 480 -55.05 13.73 3.04
C ASP A 480 -54.71 15.24 3.09
N GLU A 481 -54.08 15.61 4.21
CA GLU A 481 -53.16 16.73 4.50
C GLU A 481 -53.51 18.21 4.23
N SER A 482 -53.42 18.98 5.32
CA SER A 482 -53.56 20.42 5.40
C SER A 482 -52.34 21.19 4.87
N VAL A 483 -52.58 22.22 4.05
CA VAL A 483 -51.59 23.25 3.69
C VAL A 483 -52.23 24.64 3.78
N GLU A 484 -51.68 25.53 4.61
CA GLU A 484 -51.47 26.93 4.22
C GLU A 484 -50.53 27.67 5.19
N ALA A 485 -49.37 28.09 4.69
CA ALA A 485 -48.56 29.16 5.26
C ALA A 485 -48.11 30.07 4.11
N TYR A 486 -48.55 31.33 4.14
CA TYR A 486 -48.46 32.27 3.02
C TYR A 486 -47.03 32.81 2.77
N THR A 487 -46.82 33.39 1.59
CA THR A 487 -45.48 33.59 0.98
C THR A 487 -45.01 35.06 0.88
N SER A 488 -43.68 35.23 0.77
CA SER A 488 -42.99 36.33 0.02
C SER A 488 -43.04 37.76 0.61
N PRO A 489 -42.27 38.78 0.10
CA PRO A 489 -41.61 38.88 -1.22
C PRO A 489 -40.18 39.47 -1.35
N VAL A 490 -39.43 38.90 -2.31
CA VAL A 490 -38.68 39.54 -3.44
C VAL A 490 -37.91 40.88 -3.28
N LYS A 491 -36.62 40.89 -3.70
CA LYS A 491 -36.03 41.98 -4.54
C LYS A 491 -34.74 41.63 -5.32
N LYS A 492 -34.91 41.41 -6.64
CA LYS A 492 -34.11 41.80 -7.84
C LYS A 492 -32.57 41.54 -7.95
N ILE A 493 -32.15 41.27 -9.19
CA ILE A 493 -30.88 40.65 -9.64
C ILE A 493 -29.98 41.66 -10.38
N SER A 494 -28.65 41.44 -10.44
CA SER A 494 -27.74 42.15 -11.37
C SER A 494 -27.37 41.31 -12.61
N GLY A 495 -27.65 41.84 -13.81
CA GLY A 495 -27.62 41.09 -15.08
C GLY A 495 -26.24 40.74 -15.66
N ALA A 496 -25.14 41.17 -15.03
CA ALA A 496 -23.79 40.86 -15.49
C ALA A 496 -23.41 39.39 -15.25
N LYS A 497 -23.79 38.83 -14.08
CA LYS A 497 -23.42 37.47 -13.68
C LYS A 497 -24.10 36.41 -14.54
N LEU A 498 -25.36 36.66 -14.93
CA LEU A 498 -26.16 35.76 -15.77
C LEU A 498 -25.60 35.63 -17.21
N LYS A 499 -25.09 36.74 -17.78
CA LYS A 499 -24.43 36.74 -19.09
C LYS A 499 -23.07 36.01 -19.10
N TYR A 500 -22.36 35.97 -17.98
CA TYR A 500 -21.11 35.23 -17.88
C TYR A 500 -21.36 33.71 -17.78
N MET A 501 -22.32 33.29 -16.95
CA MET A 501 -22.67 31.87 -16.79
C MET A 501 -23.23 31.25 -18.09
N LEU A 502 -24.05 31.99 -18.85
CA LEU A 502 -24.56 31.52 -20.16
C LEU A 502 -23.47 31.43 -21.25
N LYS A 503 -22.32 32.11 -21.08
CA LYS A 503 -21.20 32.03 -22.04
C LYS A 503 -20.21 30.91 -21.71
N MET A 504 -20.16 30.47 -20.46
CA MET A 504 -19.34 29.33 -20.00
C MET A 504 -20.00 27.96 -20.22
N LEU A 505 -21.30 27.91 -20.55
CA LEU A 505 -22.06 26.69 -20.82
C LEU A 505 -22.31 26.43 -22.32
N ALA A 506 -21.57 27.12 -23.19
CA ALA A 506 -21.73 27.08 -24.65
C ALA A 506 -20.39 27.00 -25.41
N SER A 507 -19.36 26.44 -24.76
CA SER A 507 -18.06 26.12 -25.36
C SER A 507 -17.54 24.80 -24.80
#